data_AF-A0A090S3Z5-F1
#
_entry.id   AF-A0A090S3Z5-F1
#
_cell.length_a   1.000
_cell.length_b   1.000
_cell.length_c   1.000
_cell.angle_alpha   90.00
_cell.angle_beta   90.00
_cell.angle_gamma   90.00
#
_symmetry.space_group_name_H-M   'P 1'
#
loop_
_entity.id
_entity.type
_entity.pdbx_description
1 polymer ?
#
loop_
_entity_poly.entity_id
_entity_poly.type
_entity_poly.pdbx_seq_one_letter_code
_entity_poly.pdbx_strand_id
1 'polypeptide(L)'
;MDGEGIELVQITINGEGWADYTQTETGLEIHNLPSECELKIENIISPSTNTALEGLYISDGAYCTQCEAEGFRRITYFLDRPDVLAKYTTKVIADKASFPFLLSNGNKVDEGELEDGKHFVSWEDPHPKPSYLFALVAGDFDVLRDSYTTRSGRDVALEILSTKAI
;
A
#
# COMPACT_ATOMS: atom_id res chain seq x y z
N MET A 1 8.88 0.08 16.00
CA MET A 1 8.26 0.34 14.68
C MET A 1 7.27 1.47 14.86
N ASP A 2 7.17 2.36 13.89
CA ASP A 2 6.31 3.53 13.92
C ASP A 2 4.89 3.14 13.51
N GLY A 3 3.88 3.73 14.15
CA GLY A 3 2.47 3.49 13.83
C GLY A 3 1.55 4.50 14.49
N GLU A 4 0.58 5.05 13.75
CA GLU A 4 -0.34 6.08 14.25
C GLU A 4 -1.76 5.89 13.72
N GLY A 5 -2.75 5.90 14.63
CA GLY A 5 -4.17 5.80 14.24
C GLY A 5 -4.55 4.46 13.63
N ILE A 6 -3.87 3.39 14.05
CA ILE A 6 -4.03 2.02 13.56
C ILE A 6 -4.57 1.12 14.68
N GLU A 7 -5.51 0.24 14.35
CA GLU A 7 -5.94 -0.85 15.22
C GLU A 7 -5.14 -2.13 14.91
N LEU A 8 -4.28 -2.57 15.82
CA LEU A 8 -3.55 -3.84 15.66
C LEU A 8 -4.51 -5.04 15.84
N VAL A 9 -4.50 -5.96 14.87
CA VAL A 9 -5.29 -7.20 14.93
C VAL A 9 -4.40 -8.39 15.35
N GLN A 10 -3.28 -8.60 14.66
CA GLN A 10 -2.42 -9.77 14.88
C GLN A 10 -0.97 -9.49 14.50
N ILE A 11 -0.05 -10.12 15.25
CA ILE A 11 1.37 -10.23 14.89
C ILE A 11 1.71 -11.71 14.80
N THR A 12 2.42 -12.09 13.75
CA THR A 12 3.09 -13.38 13.67
C THR A 12 4.56 -13.22 13.32
N ILE A 13 5.41 -14.02 13.96
CA ILE A 13 6.84 -14.14 13.66
C ILE A 13 7.07 -15.55 13.12
N ASN A 14 7.59 -15.67 11.90
CA ASN A 14 7.83 -16.95 11.24
C ASN A 14 6.58 -17.86 11.18
N GLY A 15 5.40 -17.25 10.98
CA GLY A 15 4.12 -17.96 10.92
C GLY A 15 3.49 -18.32 12.27
N GLU A 16 4.17 -18.05 13.39
CA GLU A 16 3.65 -18.31 14.74
C GLU A 16 3.11 -17.03 15.38
N GLY A 17 1.98 -17.13 16.08
CA GLY A 17 1.37 -16.01 16.81
C GLY A 17 2.33 -15.45 17.85
N TRP A 18 2.48 -14.12 17.86
CA TRP A 18 3.44 -13.44 18.72
C TRP A 18 2.74 -12.52 19.73
N ALA A 19 2.95 -12.78 21.00
CA ALA A 19 2.35 -12.00 22.10
C ALA A 19 3.37 -11.14 22.86
N ASP A 20 4.66 -11.27 22.54
CA ASP A 20 5.73 -10.56 23.23
C ASP A 20 6.04 -9.21 22.56
N TYR A 21 5.13 -8.27 22.80
CA TYR A 21 5.21 -6.91 22.26
C TYR A 21 4.55 -5.90 23.22
N THR A 22 4.92 -4.63 23.03
CA THR A 22 4.29 -3.48 23.69
C THR A 22 3.78 -2.53 22.60
N GLN A 23 2.48 -2.22 22.62
CA GLN A 23 1.94 -1.10 21.85
C GLN A 23 2.11 0.20 22.63
N THR A 24 2.64 1.22 21.97
CA THR A 24 2.76 2.58 22.50
C THR A 24 1.80 3.50 21.73
N GLU A 25 1.69 4.76 22.15
CA GLU A 25 0.86 5.75 21.46
C GLU A 25 1.29 5.98 20.00
N THR A 26 2.60 5.87 19.73
CA THR A 26 3.21 6.21 18.43
C THR A 26 3.88 5.02 17.75
N GLY A 27 3.67 3.79 18.24
CA GLY A 27 4.35 2.65 17.66
C GLY A 27 4.11 1.31 18.33
N LEU A 28 4.96 0.38 17.91
CA LEU A 28 4.96 -1.02 18.31
C LEU A 28 6.40 -1.47 18.59
N GLU A 29 6.64 -1.94 19.80
CA GLU A 29 7.88 -2.56 20.24
C GLU A 29 7.69 -4.08 20.26
N ILE A 30 8.48 -4.82 19.47
CA ILE A 30 8.42 -6.28 19.43
C ILE A 30 9.68 -6.81 20.10
N HIS A 31 9.51 -7.66 21.11
CA HIS A 31 10.60 -8.13 21.96
C HIS A 31 11.06 -9.52 21.56
N ASN A 32 12.26 -9.89 22.00
CA ASN A 32 12.83 -11.25 21.88
C ASN A 32 12.81 -11.83 20.45
N LEU A 33 12.97 -10.97 19.45
CA LEU A 33 13.04 -11.39 18.05
C LEU A 33 14.32 -12.20 17.76
N PRO A 34 14.24 -13.22 16.89
CA PRO A 34 15.42 -13.81 16.28
C PRO A 34 16.25 -12.77 15.50
N SER A 35 17.51 -13.11 15.18
CA SER A 35 18.36 -12.22 14.36
C SER A 35 17.81 -11.96 12.96
N GLU A 36 17.06 -12.93 12.41
CA GLU A 36 16.34 -12.85 11.15
C GLU A 36 14.97 -13.52 11.32
N CYS A 37 13.91 -12.87 10.83
CA CYS A 37 12.57 -13.43 10.88
C CYS A 37 11.67 -12.84 9.80
N GLU A 38 10.61 -13.57 9.46
CA GLU A 38 9.46 -13.03 8.74
C GLU A 38 8.48 -12.43 9.76
N LEU A 39 8.27 -11.12 9.67
CA LEU A 39 7.26 -10.40 10.43
C LEU A 39 6.02 -10.21 9.56
N LYS A 40 4.87 -10.63 10.07
CA LYS A 40 3.57 -10.30 9.49
C LYS A 40 2.73 -9.57 10.54
N ILE A 41 2.18 -8.43 10.13
CA ILE A 41 1.29 -7.59 10.91
C ILE A 41 -0.04 -7.52 10.17
N GLU A 42 -1.12 -7.76 10.90
CA GLU A 42 -2.48 -7.50 10.45
C GLU A 42 -3.04 -6.35 11.29
N ASN A 43 -3.57 -5.34 10.61
CA ASN A 43 -4.11 -4.15 11.25
C ASN A 43 -5.27 -3.55 10.45
N ILE A 44 -6.07 -2.73 11.11
CA ILE A 44 -7.23 -2.03 10.53
C ILE A 44 -6.98 -0.52 10.60
N ILE A 45 -7.38 0.18 9.53
CA ILE A 45 -7.36 1.63 9.41
C ILE A 45 -8.70 2.11 8.85
N SER A 46 -9.02 3.39 9.04
CA SER A 46 -10.29 3.99 8.57
C SER A 46 -10.05 5.19 7.64
N PRO A 47 -9.87 4.96 6.33
CA PRO A 47 -9.61 6.06 5.39
C PRO A 47 -10.79 7.04 5.27
N SER A 48 -12.02 6.59 5.52
CA SER A 48 -13.22 7.42 5.47
C SER A 48 -13.30 8.47 6.58
N THR A 49 -12.54 8.28 7.67
CA THR A 49 -12.44 9.23 8.78
C THR A 49 -11.14 10.03 8.75
N ASN A 50 -10.26 9.78 7.78
CA ASN A 50 -8.96 10.42 7.68
C ASN A 50 -9.07 11.80 7.00
N THR A 51 -9.20 12.84 7.82
CA THR A 51 -9.26 14.24 7.38
C THR A 51 -7.88 14.91 7.26
N ALA A 52 -6.81 14.23 7.68
CA ALA A 52 -5.44 14.74 7.61
C ALA A 52 -4.83 14.64 6.20
N LEU A 53 -5.42 13.80 5.33
CA LEU A 53 -4.96 13.56 3.95
C LEU A 53 -3.52 13.01 3.89
N GLU A 54 -3.18 12.18 4.87
CA GLU A 54 -1.88 11.53 5.03
C GLU A 54 -2.08 10.04 5.32
N GLY A 55 -1.21 9.17 4.79
CA GLY A 55 -1.45 7.73 4.75
C GLY A 55 -2.49 7.40 3.69
N LEU A 56 -3.40 6.48 3.97
CA LEU A 56 -4.52 6.14 3.08
C LEU A 56 -5.77 6.97 3.44
N TYR A 57 -6.34 7.65 2.45
CA TYR A 57 -7.53 8.49 2.61
C TYR A 57 -8.41 8.47 1.35
N ILE A 58 -9.56 9.14 1.40
CA ILE A 58 -10.50 9.25 0.28
C ILE A 58 -10.45 10.66 -0.29
N SER A 59 -10.31 10.78 -1.61
CA SER A 59 -10.38 12.03 -2.37
C SER A 59 -11.27 11.82 -3.59
N ASP A 60 -12.32 12.64 -3.72
CA ASP A 60 -13.30 12.59 -4.83
C ASP A 60 -13.85 11.18 -5.11
N GLY A 61 -14.10 10.40 -4.05
CA GLY A 61 -14.64 9.04 -4.14
C GLY A 61 -13.61 7.95 -4.46
N ALA A 62 -12.36 8.31 -4.71
CA ALA A 62 -11.24 7.38 -4.88
C ALA A 62 -10.42 7.26 -3.58
N TYR A 63 -9.86 6.08 -3.33
CA TYR A 63 -8.81 5.92 -2.34
C TYR A 63 -7.48 6.32 -2.95
N CYS A 64 -6.69 7.10 -2.21
CA CYS A 64 -5.34 7.45 -2.59
C CYS A 64 -4.44 7.58 -1.35
N THR A 65 -3.13 7.58 -1.59
CA THR A 65 -2.13 7.66 -0.52
C THR A 65 -1.22 8.86 -0.65
N GLN A 66 -0.89 9.47 0.49
CA GLN A 66 0.23 10.41 0.64
C GLN A 66 1.13 9.91 1.76
N CYS A 67 2.31 9.40 1.42
CA CYS A 67 3.23 8.79 2.39
C CYS A 67 4.41 9.70 2.77
N GLU A 68 4.72 10.74 2.00
CA GLU A 68 5.79 11.68 2.35
C GLU A 68 5.29 12.75 3.35
N ALA A 69 5.99 13.02 4.45
CA ALA A 69 7.28 12.44 4.85
C ALA A 69 7.18 11.15 5.70
N GLU A 70 6.11 11.01 6.48
CA GLU A 70 5.95 9.98 7.50
C GLU A 70 4.53 9.39 7.51
N GLY A 71 3.86 9.38 6.36
CA GLY A 71 2.45 8.96 6.26
C GLY A 71 2.26 7.45 6.18
N PHE A 72 3.30 6.67 5.88
CA PHE A 72 3.18 5.22 5.75
C PHE A 72 2.88 4.54 7.09
N ARG A 73 3.36 5.11 8.21
CA ARG A 73 3.00 4.65 9.57
C ARG A 73 1.53 4.81 9.93
N ARG A 74 0.73 5.48 9.09
CA ARG A 74 -0.75 5.58 9.23
C ARG A 74 -1.47 4.49 8.43
N ILE A 75 -0.73 3.62 7.75
CA ILE A 75 -1.25 2.50 6.97
C ILE A 75 -0.99 1.18 7.70
N THR A 76 0.26 0.96 8.12
CA THR A 76 0.68 -0.23 8.89
C THR A 76 1.88 0.13 9.76
N TYR A 77 2.17 -0.70 10.77
CA TYR A 77 3.40 -0.54 11.55
C TYR A 77 4.61 -0.81 10.66
N PHE A 78 5.55 0.12 10.61
CA PHE A 78 6.75 0.00 9.76
C PHE A 78 7.97 0.68 10.37
N LEU A 79 9.15 0.49 9.78
CA LEU A 79 10.31 1.34 10.05
C LEU A 79 10.22 2.54 9.10
N ASP A 80 9.42 3.54 9.47
CA ASP A 80 9.01 4.61 8.56
C ASP A 80 10.06 5.73 8.51
N ARG A 81 11.23 5.37 7.98
CA ARG A 81 12.44 6.20 7.87
C ARG A 81 13.08 6.00 6.49
N PRO A 82 13.62 7.06 5.87
CA PRO A 82 14.01 7.03 4.46
C PRO A 82 15.25 6.19 4.12
N ASP A 83 16.03 5.79 5.13
CA ASP A 83 17.21 4.94 4.99
C ASP A 83 16.89 3.43 5.08
N VAL A 84 15.65 3.06 5.41
CA VAL A 84 15.18 1.68 5.31
C VAL A 84 14.59 1.46 3.92
N LEU A 85 15.31 0.72 3.08
CA LEU A 85 14.91 0.42 1.70
C LEU A 85 14.40 -1.02 1.60
N ALA A 86 13.16 -1.18 1.12
CA ALA A 86 12.55 -2.49 0.93
C ALA A 86 12.03 -2.67 -0.51
N LYS A 87 11.97 -3.92 -0.97
CA LYS A 87 11.21 -4.28 -2.17
C LYS A 87 9.76 -4.48 -1.77
N TYR A 88 8.82 -4.02 -2.60
CA TYR A 88 7.40 -4.06 -2.29
C TYR A 88 6.68 -4.94 -3.30
N THR A 89 5.87 -5.85 -2.77
CA THR A 89 4.81 -6.55 -3.50
C THR A 89 3.49 -6.17 -2.85
N THR A 90 2.60 -5.55 -3.62
CA THR A 90 1.34 -5.01 -3.11
C THR A 90 0.18 -5.72 -3.77
N LYS A 91 -0.64 -6.43 -2.99
CA LYS A 91 -1.92 -6.98 -3.44
C LYS A 91 -3.05 -6.09 -2.95
N VAL A 92 -3.86 -5.58 -3.87
CA VAL A 92 -5.02 -4.75 -3.56
C VAL A 92 -6.28 -5.57 -3.87
N ILE A 93 -7.23 -5.58 -2.94
CA ILE A 93 -8.52 -6.28 -3.08
C ILE A 93 -9.63 -5.26 -2.81
N ALA A 94 -10.58 -5.12 -3.73
CA ALA A 94 -11.70 -4.20 -3.59
C ALA A 94 -12.96 -4.71 -4.31
N ASP A 95 -14.10 -4.06 -4.05
CA ASP A 95 -15.31 -4.23 -4.85
C ASP A 95 -15.07 -3.74 -6.29
N LYS A 96 -15.31 -4.61 -7.27
CA LYS A 96 -14.96 -4.32 -8.67
C LYS A 96 -15.86 -3.27 -9.30
N ALA A 97 -17.12 -3.21 -8.88
CA ALA A 97 -18.07 -2.24 -9.42
C ALA A 97 -17.73 -0.81 -8.97
N SER A 98 -17.31 -0.66 -7.72
CA SER A 98 -16.96 0.63 -7.11
C SER A 98 -15.53 1.07 -7.42
N PHE A 99 -14.59 0.11 -7.52
CA PHE A 99 -13.16 0.40 -7.69
C PHE A 99 -12.55 -0.43 -8.83
N PRO A 100 -12.97 -0.21 -10.09
CA PRO A 100 -12.50 -1.02 -11.23
C PRO A 100 -11.00 -0.87 -11.53
N PHE A 101 -10.34 0.20 -11.06
CA PHE A 101 -8.91 0.38 -11.17
C PHE A 101 -8.23 0.26 -9.80
N LEU A 102 -7.27 -0.65 -9.69
CA LEU A 102 -6.43 -0.86 -8.50
C LEU A 102 -4.97 -0.72 -8.88
N LEU A 103 -4.31 0.34 -8.41
CA LEU A 103 -2.95 0.71 -8.77
C LEU A 103 -2.03 0.72 -7.55
N SER A 104 -0.78 0.32 -7.75
CA SER A 104 0.33 0.55 -6.83
C SER A 104 1.64 0.68 -7.63
N ASN A 105 2.77 0.87 -6.95
CA ASN A 105 4.06 1.02 -7.61
C ASN A 105 4.48 -0.25 -8.37
N GLY A 106 5.23 -0.09 -9.45
CA GLY A 106 5.87 -1.19 -10.17
C GLY A 106 5.01 -1.73 -11.31
N ASN A 107 5.11 -3.02 -11.57
CA ASN A 107 4.42 -3.69 -12.68
C ASN A 107 3.31 -4.59 -12.14
N LYS A 108 2.18 -4.66 -12.87
CA LYS A 108 1.14 -5.64 -12.61
C LYS A 108 1.68 -7.05 -12.86
N VAL A 109 1.69 -7.89 -11.84
CA VAL A 109 2.21 -9.27 -11.90
C VAL A 109 1.11 -10.33 -11.81
N ASP A 110 -0.05 -9.99 -11.26
CA ASP A 110 -1.20 -10.90 -11.15
C ASP A 110 -2.50 -10.10 -11.06
N GLU A 111 -3.61 -10.67 -11.53
CA GLU A 111 -4.95 -10.10 -11.38
C GLU A 111 -6.02 -11.19 -11.44
N GLY A 112 -7.16 -10.96 -10.79
CA GLY A 112 -8.24 -11.93 -10.83
C GLY A 112 -9.51 -11.47 -10.13
N GLU A 113 -10.58 -12.22 -10.37
CA GLU A 113 -11.86 -12.04 -9.71
C GLU A 113 -11.93 -12.88 -8.43
N LEU A 114 -12.69 -12.40 -7.46
CA LEU A 114 -12.99 -13.10 -6.21
C LEU A 114 -14.51 -13.22 -6.04
N GLU A 115 -14.93 -13.96 -5.02
CA GLU A 115 -16.34 -14.04 -4.62
C GLU A 115 -16.88 -12.67 -4.19
N ASP A 116 -18.21 -12.56 -4.08
CA ASP A 116 -18.92 -11.36 -3.62
C ASP A 116 -18.63 -10.08 -4.42
N GLY A 117 -18.34 -10.19 -5.72
CA GLY A 117 -18.15 -9.04 -6.62
C GLY A 117 -16.81 -8.32 -6.44
N LYS A 118 -15.88 -8.90 -5.69
CA LYS A 118 -14.53 -8.36 -5.50
C LYS A 118 -13.59 -8.80 -6.61
N HIS A 119 -12.51 -8.05 -6.78
CA HIS A 119 -11.38 -8.44 -7.61
C HIS A 119 -10.07 -8.05 -6.92
N PHE A 120 -8.95 -8.49 -7.48
CA PHE A 120 -7.64 -8.10 -7.01
C PHE A 120 -6.69 -7.78 -8.15
N VAL A 121 -5.68 -6.96 -7.84
CA VAL A 121 -4.50 -6.76 -8.66
C VAL A 121 -3.27 -6.81 -7.74
N SER A 122 -2.24 -7.54 -8.18
CA SER A 122 -0.95 -7.61 -7.50
C SER A 122 0.11 -6.86 -8.31
N TRP A 123 0.89 -6.04 -7.62
CA TRP A 123 1.94 -5.20 -8.17
C TRP A 123 3.28 -5.56 -7.56
N GLU A 124 4.35 -5.54 -8.36
CA GLU A 124 5.73 -5.74 -7.89
C GLU A 124 6.63 -4.61 -8.38
N ASP A 125 7.29 -3.95 -7.43
CA ASP A 125 8.36 -2.99 -7.70
C ASP A 125 9.72 -3.64 -7.44
N PRO A 126 10.54 -3.87 -8.48
CA PRO A 126 11.82 -4.56 -8.34
C PRO A 126 12.88 -3.71 -7.63
N HIS A 127 12.66 -2.39 -7.49
CA HIS A 127 13.63 -1.46 -6.94
C HIS A 127 13.39 -1.24 -5.44
N PRO A 128 14.42 -1.45 -4.59
CA PRO A 128 14.32 -1.08 -3.19
C PRO A 128 14.04 0.41 -3.05
N LYS A 129 13.00 0.74 -2.29
CA LYS A 129 12.58 2.13 -2.02
C LYS A 129 12.22 2.31 -0.54
N PRO A 130 12.30 3.54 -0.03
CA PRO A 130 11.75 3.87 1.28
C PRO A 130 10.22 3.91 1.25
N SER A 131 9.61 3.75 2.42
CA SER A 131 8.15 3.72 2.62
C SER A 131 7.43 4.98 2.13
N TYR A 132 8.06 6.16 2.22
CA TYR A 132 7.44 7.41 1.78
C TYR A 132 7.17 7.45 0.25
N LEU A 133 7.82 6.59 -0.55
CA LEU A 133 7.56 6.44 -1.99
C LEU A 133 6.47 5.41 -2.32
N PHE A 134 5.86 4.79 -1.30
CA PHE A 134 4.72 3.90 -1.51
C PHE A 134 3.51 4.69 -2.02
N ALA A 135 2.84 4.13 -3.03
CA ALA A 135 1.59 4.64 -3.55
C ALA A 135 0.56 3.53 -3.73
N LEU A 136 -0.69 3.83 -3.38
CA LEU A 136 -1.87 3.03 -3.70
C LEU A 136 -2.98 3.97 -4.18
N VAL A 137 -3.64 3.61 -5.28
CA VAL A 137 -4.84 4.30 -5.77
C VAL A 137 -5.90 3.26 -6.12
N ALA A 138 -7.14 3.49 -5.68
CA ALA A 138 -8.28 2.66 -6.06
C ALA A 138 -9.49 3.54 -6.39
N GLY A 139 -10.10 3.36 -7.56
CA GLY A 139 -11.17 4.23 -8.03
C GLY A 139 -11.68 3.88 -9.42
N ASP A 140 -12.56 4.74 -9.93
CA ASP A 140 -13.09 4.69 -11.28
C ASP A 140 -12.65 5.93 -12.06
N PHE A 141 -11.89 5.73 -13.15
CA PHE A 141 -11.16 6.78 -13.84
C PHE A 141 -11.34 6.72 -15.35
N ASP A 142 -11.21 7.86 -16.01
CA ASP A 142 -10.87 7.91 -17.42
C ASP A 142 -9.35 7.71 -17.56
N VAL A 143 -8.93 6.94 -18.56
CA VAL A 143 -7.51 6.60 -18.76
C VAL A 143 -7.08 6.99 -20.17
N LEU A 144 -6.18 7.96 -20.26
CA LEU A 144 -5.46 8.27 -21.49
C LEU A 144 -4.22 7.36 -21.56
N ARG A 145 -4.14 6.56 -22.63
CA ARG A 145 -3.02 5.65 -22.88
C ARG A 145 -2.17 6.13 -24.04
N ASP A 146 -0.86 6.04 -23.87
CA ASP A 146 0.14 6.33 -24.89
C ASP A 146 1.37 5.43 -24.70
N SER A 147 2.40 5.61 -25.52
CA SER A 147 3.65 4.87 -25.45
C SER A 147 4.85 5.77 -25.70
N TYR A 148 5.99 5.41 -25.12
CA TYR A 148 7.26 6.08 -25.34
C TYR A 148 8.40 5.07 -25.52
N THR A 149 9.08 5.14 -26.66
CA THR A 149 10.30 4.38 -26.89
C THR A 149 11.51 5.15 -26.36
N THR A 150 12.17 4.60 -25.34
CA THR A 150 13.40 5.16 -24.77
C THR A 150 14.54 5.15 -25.78
N ARG A 151 15.61 5.95 -25.52
CA ARG A 151 16.81 5.97 -26.37
C ARG A 151 17.45 4.60 -26.58
N SER A 152 17.35 3.69 -25.61
CA SER A 152 17.89 2.33 -25.70
C SER A 152 16.93 1.33 -26.39
N GLY A 153 15.75 1.77 -26.82
CA GLY A 153 14.78 0.95 -27.53
C GLY A 153 13.74 0.25 -26.64
N ARG A 154 13.75 0.47 -25.31
CA ARG A 154 12.69 -0.03 -24.42
C ARG A 154 11.40 0.73 -24.68
N ASP A 155 10.31 0.02 -24.92
CA ASP A 155 8.96 0.57 -24.99
C ASP A 155 8.37 0.75 -23.59
N VAL A 156 7.71 1.87 -23.35
CA VAL A 156 7.15 2.25 -22.05
C VAL A 156 5.71 2.65 -22.26
N ALA A 157 4.78 1.90 -21.66
CA ALA A 157 3.38 2.28 -21.60
C ALA A 157 3.20 3.50 -20.69
N LEU A 158 2.47 4.50 -21.18
CA LEU A 158 2.10 5.69 -20.43
C LEU A 158 0.59 5.63 -20.16
N GLU A 159 0.20 5.72 -18.89
CA GLU A 159 -1.21 5.79 -18.49
C GLU A 159 -1.42 7.04 -17.61
N ILE A 160 -2.30 7.93 -18.05
CA ILE A 160 -2.72 9.11 -17.30
C ILE A 160 -4.17 8.90 -16.88
N LEU A 161 -4.41 8.88 -15.57
CA LEU A 161 -5.73 8.66 -14.98
C LEU A 161 -6.30 9.99 -14.48
N SER A 162 -7.56 10.25 -14.81
CA SER A 162 -8.31 11.40 -14.31
C SER A 162 -9.68 10.99 -13.81
N THR A 163 -10.27 11.83 -12.97
CA THR A 163 -11.70 11.71 -12.66
C THR A 163 -12.52 11.76 -13.94
N LYS A 164 -13.65 11.04 -13.96
CA LYS A 164 -14.54 11.02 -15.11
C LYS A 164 -15.17 12.39 -15.33
N ALA A 165 -15.22 12.84 -16.58
CA ALA A 165 -15.96 14.04 -16.94
C ALA A 165 -17.47 13.82 -16.69
N ILE A 166 -18.11 14.79 -16.02
CA ILE A 166 -19.57 14.84 -15.81
C ILE A 166 -20.28 15.29 -17.09
#